data_AF-A0A8J2VXJ0-F1
#
_entry.id   AF-A0A8J2VXJ0-F1
#
_cell.length_a   1.000
_cell.length_b   1.000
_cell.length_c   1.000
_cell.angle_alpha   90.00
_cell.angle_beta   90.00
_cell.angle_gamma   90.00
#
_symmetry.space_group_name_H-M   'P 1'
#
loop_
_entity.id
_entity.type
_entity.pdbx_description
1 polymer ?
#
loop_
_entity_poly.entity_id
_entity_poly.type
_entity_poly.pdbx_seq_one_letter_code
_entity_poly.pdbx_strand_id
1 'polypeptide(L)'
;MQNEWLDIGDFCIPLALKWRTLIYDWSPALLKFYLNAFQMTLPDQSNLVRWGKSTEKTCYICGKAVGTAKHLLVGCKVLLDSGQYSRRHDRVLEVIRFVREGTRATKSNVKPYSILKAASDWTIMMDTYEKQYKIPEDICASASRPDIFLFSRIIKRVLMIELTVPWETNIPKDHTIKVNKYYELTNELT
;
A
#
# COMPACT_ATOMS: atom_id res chain seq x y z
N MET A 1 2.20 -3.39 27.14
CA MET A 1 1.76 -2.71 25.91
C MET A 1 1.17 -3.77 25.01
N GLN A 2 -0.16 -3.86 24.97
CA GLN A 2 -0.87 -5.00 24.37
C GLN A 2 -1.35 -4.70 22.94
N ASN A 3 -1.31 -3.42 22.54
CA ASN A 3 -1.44 -2.96 21.16
C ASN A 3 -0.16 -2.21 20.76
N GLU A 4 0.69 -2.85 19.97
CA GLU A 4 1.84 -2.19 19.35
C GLU A 4 1.53 -2.03 17.87
N TRP A 5 1.25 -0.79 17.46
CA TRP A 5 1.21 -0.46 16.04
C TRP A 5 2.65 -0.49 15.54
N LEU A 6 3.01 -1.56 14.81
CA LEU A 6 4.25 -1.56 14.06
C LEU A 6 4.04 -0.64 12.86
N ASP A 7 4.49 0.60 12.98
CA ASP A 7 4.57 1.49 11.83
C ASP A 7 5.73 1.02 10.94
N ILE A 8 5.39 0.24 9.92
CA ILE A 8 6.35 -0.08 8.87
C ILE A 8 6.73 1.20 8.10
N GLY A 9 5.88 2.24 8.14
CA GLY A 9 5.96 3.52 7.41
C GLY A 9 6.96 4.55 7.93
N ASP A 10 7.51 4.41 9.14
CA ASP A 10 8.76 5.11 9.52
C ASP A 10 9.91 4.70 8.60
N PHE A 11 9.75 3.55 7.94
CA PHE A 11 10.41 3.24 6.70
C PHE A 11 9.39 3.32 5.57
N CYS A 12 9.24 4.49 4.95
CA CYS A 12 9.03 4.52 3.51
C CYS A 12 10.23 3.78 2.89
N ILE A 13 10.31 2.45 2.97
CA ILE A 13 11.51 1.68 2.63
C ILE A 13 11.74 2.02 1.17
N PRO A 14 12.72 2.89 0.85
CA PRO A 14 13.12 3.03 -0.53
C PRO A 14 13.56 1.62 -0.86
N LEU A 15 12.98 1.04 -1.90
CA LEU A 15 13.31 -0.31 -2.37
C LEU A 15 14.82 -0.45 -2.23
N ALA A 16 15.32 -1.35 -1.38
CA ALA A 16 16.73 -1.29 -0.98
C ALA A 16 17.60 -1.34 -2.23
N LEU A 17 18.03 -0.17 -2.71
CA LEU A 17 18.51 0.02 -4.08
C LEU A 17 19.95 -0.48 -4.09
N LYS A 18 20.09 -1.78 -4.26
CA LYS A 18 21.39 -2.40 -4.44
C LYS A 18 21.82 -2.12 -5.88
N TRP A 19 23.08 -1.75 -6.06
CA TRP A 19 23.68 -1.61 -7.39
C TRP A 19 23.41 -2.82 -8.28
N ARG A 20 23.45 -4.03 -7.70
CA ARG A 20 23.08 -5.25 -8.40
C ARG A 20 21.68 -5.18 -9.01
N THR A 21 20.70 -4.72 -8.25
CA THR A 21 19.31 -4.64 -8.70
C THR A 21 19.11 -3.59 -9.77
N LEU A 22 19.74 -2.43 -9.62
CA LEU A 22 19.69 -1.35 -10.61
C LEU A 22 20.36 -1.75 -11.94
N ILE A 23 21.47 -2.49 -11.89
CA ILE A 23 22.29 -2.82 -13.06
C ILE A 23 21.80 -4.10 -13.77
N TYR A 24 21.41 -5.13 -13.00
CA TYR A 24 21.18 -6.48 -13.54
C TYR A 24 19.73 -6.94 -13.47
N ASP A 25 18.97 -6.51 -12.46
CA ASP A 25 17.62 -7.05 -12.25
C ASP A 25 16.54 -6.20 -12.96
N TRP A 26 16.77 -4.89 -13.14
CA TRP A 26 15.82 -3.99 -13.75
C TRP A 26 16.03 -3.85 -15.25
N SER A 27 14.93 -3.87 -16.01
CA SER A 27 14.98 -3.51 -17.42
C SER A 27 15.32 -2.03 -17.59
N PRO A 28 15.93 -1.61 -18.72
CA PRO A 28 16.20 -0.20 -18.98
C PRO A 28 14.96 0.69 -18.90
N ALA A 29 13.79 0.16 -19.28
CA ALA A 29 12.52 0.87 -19.19
C ALA A 29 12.08 1.09 -17.74
N LEU A 30 12.20 0.06 -16.88
CA LEU A 30 11.85 0.16 -15.47
C LEU A 30 12.79 1.12 -14.73
N LEU A 31 14.10 1.01 -14.97
CA LEU A 31 15.09 1.92 -14.39
C LEU A 31 14.82 3.36 -14.80
N LYS A 32 14.59 3.61 -16.10
CA LYS A 32 14.24 4.93 -16.62
C LYS A 32 12.97 5.47 -15.95
N PHE A 33 11.92 4.65 -15.86
CA PHE A 33 10.68 5.05 -15.21
C PHE A 33 10.93 5.44 -13.75
N TYR A 34 11.61 4.60 -12.99
CA TYR A 34 11.87 4.83 -11.57
C TYR A 34 12.69 6.11 -11.33
N LEU A 35 13.77 6.32 -12.08
CA LEU A 35 14.60 7.52 -11.96
C LEU A 35 13.81 8.79 -12.26
N ASN A 36 12.97 8.78 -13.30
CA ASN A 36 12.13 9.93 -13.62
C ASN A 36 11.00 10.14 -12.61
N ALA A 37 10.44 9.06 -12.04
CA ALA A 37 9.45 9.16 -10.98
C ALA A 37 10.06 9.81 -9.73
N PHE A 38 11.23 9.33 -9.31
CA PHE A 38 11.96 9.86 -8.16
C PHE A 38 12.33 11.35 -8.32
N GLN A 39 12.75 11.73 -9.53
CA GLN A 39 13.12 13.12 -9.84
C GLN A 39 11.93 14.03 -10.20
N MET A 40 10.70 13.51 -10.17
CA MET A 40 9.50 14.26 -10.58
C MET A 40 9.56 14.78 -12.02
N THR A 41 10.25 14.03 -12.90
CA THR A 41 10.45 14.32 -14.32
C THR A 41 9.72 13.32 -15.23
N LEU A 42 8.69 12.64 -14.72
CA LEU A 42 7.79 11.86 -15.57
C LEU A 42 7.05 12.77 -16.57
N PRO A 43 6.60 12.23 -17.72
CA PRO A 43 5.90 12.99 -18.76
C PRO A 43 4.46 13.36 -18.37
N ASP A 44 4.29 14.08 -17.25
CA ASP A 44 3.05 14.77 -16.92
C ASP A 44 2.88 16.05 -17.76
N GLN A 45 1.68 16.62 -17.80
CA GLN A 45 1.38 17.77 -18.66
C GLN A 45 2.25 18.99 -18.32
N SER A 46 2.58 19.18 -17.05
CA SER A 46 3.44 20.28 -16.62
C SER A 46 4.87 20.13 -17.16
N ASN A 47 5.41 18.91 -17.11
CA ASN A 47 6.73 18.60 -17.64
C ASN A 47 6.76 18.59 -19.17
N LEU A 48 5.70 18.11 -19.83
CA LEU A 48 5.61 18.16 -21.29
C LEU A 48 5.65 19.60 -21.83
N VAL A 49 5.00 20.54 -21.14
CA VAL A 49 5.13 21.97 -21.46
C VAL A 49 6.53 22.49 -21.17
N ARG A 50 7.10 22.13 -20.01
CA ARG A 50 8.48 22.51 -19.63
C ARG A 50 9.52 22.05 -20.67
N TRP A 51 9.31 20.90 -21.32
CA TRP A 51 10.21 20.35 -22.34
C TRP A 51 9.90 20.84 -23.76
N GLY A 52 8.95 21.76 -23.94
CA GLY A 52 8.52 22.23 -25.26
C GLY A 52 7.86 21.15 -26.11
N LYS A 53 7.29 20.11 -25.49
CA LYS A 53 6.58 19.01 -26.16
C LYS A 53 5.07 19.20 -26.21
N SER A 54 4.54 20.13 -25.42
CA SER A 54 3.13 20.53 -25.38
C SER A 54 3.03 22.03 -25.16
N THR A 55 1.88 22.62 -25.49
CA THR A 55 1.50 23.99 -25.11
C THR A 55 0.51 24.02 -23.94
N GLU A 56 -0.22 22.93 -23.72
CA GLU A 56 -1.24 22.81 -22.68
C GLU A 56 -0.69 22.11 -21.44
N LYS A 57 -0.78 22.79 -20.29
CA LYS A 57 -0.33 22.29 -18.97
C LYS A 57 -1.47 21.82 -18.09
N THR A 58 -2.71 22.05 -18.50
CA THR A 58 -3.91 21.70 -17.74
C THR A 58 -4.10 20.19 -17.73
N CYS A 59 -4.62 19.67 -16.61
CA CYS A 59 -4.93 18.27 -16.47
C CYS A 59 -5.94 17.83 -17.54
N TYR A 60 -5.57 16.83 -18.35
CA TYR A 60 -6.43 16.29 -19.41
C TYR A 60 -7.65 15.52 -18.88
N ILE A 61 -7.66 15.19 -17.58
CA ILE A 61 -8.80 14.51 -16.94
C ILE A 61 -9.83 15.52 -16.44
N CYS A 62 -9.41 16.50 -15.62
CA CYS A 62 -10.36 17.41 -14.97
C CYS A 62 -10.50 18.76 -15.66
N GLY A 63 -9.56 19.16 -16.52
CA GLY A 63 -9.56 20.45 -17.21
C GLY A 63 -9.42 21.68 -16.30
N LYS A 64 -9.10 21.52 -15.02
CA LYS A 64 -9.16 22.61 -14.02
C LYS A 64 -7.81 23.03 -13.45
N ALA A 65 -6.98 22.07 -13.07
CA ALA A 65 -5.68 22.33 -12.42
C ALA A 65 -4.52 22.00 -13.36
N VAL A 66 -3.31 22.46 -13.02
CA VAL A 66 -2.09 22.03 -13.71
C VAL A 66 -1.91 20.52 -13.55
N GLY A 67 -1.72 19.81 -14.67
CA GLY A 67 -1.52 18.36 -14.71
C GLY A 67 -0.12 17.95 -14.27
N THR A 68 0.17 18.11 -12.98
CA THR A 68 1.39 17.59 -12.34
C THR A 68 1.19 16.13 -11.91
N ALA A 69 2.27 15.39 -11.71
CA ALA A 69 2.22 14.06 -11.10
C ALA A 69 1.46 14.07 -9.76
N LYS A 70 1.69 15.06 -8.89
CA LYS A 70 0.96 15.22 -7.62
C LYS A 70 -0.54 15.37 -7.83
N HIS A 71 -0.95 16.22 -8.77
CA HIS A 71 -2.37 16.39 -9.08
C HIS A 71 -3.00 15.09 -9.60
N LEU A 72 -2.36 14.41 -10.56
CA LEU A 72 -2.87 13.16 -11.12
C LEU A 72 -2.94 12.06 -10.07
N LEU A 73 -1.92 11.93 -9.23
CA LEU A 73 -1.80 10.81 -8.30
C LEU A 73 -2.59 10.99 -7.01
N VAL A 74 -2.88 12.20 -6.53
CA VAL A 74 -3.65 12.39 -5.28
C VAL A 74 -4.61 13.58 -5.27
N GLY A 75 -4.47 14.53 -6.21
CA GLY A 75 -5.15 15.83 -6.13
C GLY A 75 -6.33 16.03 -7.08
N CYS A 76 -6.61 15.09 -7.99
CA CYS A 76 -7.63 15.27 -9.02
C CYS A 76 -8.99 14.78 -8.53
N LYS A 77 -9.92 15.72 -8.31
CA LYS A 77 -11.27 15.39 -7.84
C LYS A 77 -12.05 14.47 -8.78
N VAL A 78 -11.89 14.63 -10.10
CA VAL A 78 -12.53 13.72 -11.07
C VAL A 78 -12.00 12.29 -10.94
N LEU A 79 -10.70 12.10 -10.67
CA LEU A 79 -10.12 10.76 -10.43
C LEU A 79 -10.55 10.19 -9.07
N LEU A 80 -10.68 11.04 -8.05
CA LEU A 80 -11.21 10.65 -6.75
C LEU A 80 -12.66 10.17 -6.86
N ASP A 81 -13.53 11.00 -7.43
CA ASP A 81 -14.98 10.75 -7.50
C ASP A 81 -15.30 9.54 -8.42
N SER A 82 -14.44 9.25 -9.40
CA SER A 82 -14.54 8.05 -10.25
C SER A 82 -13.94 6.78 -9.63
N GLY A 83 -13.43 6.84 -8.39
CA GLY A 83 -12.88 5.69 -7.67
C GLY A 83 -11.52 5.20 -8.18
N GLN A 84 -10.82 5.97 -9.02
CA GLN A 84 -9.54 5.56 -9.59
C GLN A 84 -8.44 5.41 -8.53
N TYR A 85 -8.54 6.17 -7.45
CA TYR A 85 -7.60 6.05 -6.32
C TYR A 85 -7.80 4.75 -5.55
N SER A 86 -9.04 4.35 -5.27
CA SER A 86 -9.37 3.05 -4.69
C SER A 86 -8.91 1.91 -5.58
N ARG A 87 -9.12 1.99 -6.91
CA ARG A 87 -8.65 0.97 -7.84
C ARG A 87 -7.13 0.79 -7.81
N ARG A 88 -6.35 1.89 -7.74
CA ARG A 88 -4.89 1.77 -7.63
C ARG A 88 -4.48 1.12 -6.31
N HIS A 89 -5.14 1.51 -5.21
CA HIS A 89 -4.94 0.90 -3.91
C HIS A 89 -5.17 -0.62 -3.98
N ASP A 90 -6.31 -1.06 -4.52
CA ASP A 90 -6.66 -2.47 -4.63
C ASP A 90 -5.68 -3.24 -5.51
N ARG A 91 -5.18 -2.62 -6.60
CA ARG A 91 -4.12 -3.21 -7.43
C ARG A 91 -2.80 -3.38 -6.68
N VAL A 92 -2.45 -2.46 -5.80
CA VAL A 92 -1.25 -2.61 -4.95
C VAL A 92 -1.48 -3.73 -3.94
N LEU A 93 -2.67 -3.82 -3.34
CA LEU A 93 -3.03 -4.89 -2.42
C LEU A 93 -3.00 -6.28 -3.10
N GLU A 94 -3.43 -6.38 -4.36
CA GLU A 94 -3.35 -7.61 -5.17
C GLU A 94 -1.91 -8.10 -5.45
N VAL A 95 -0.92 -7.20 -5.37
CA VAL A 95 0.50 -7.55 -5.51
C VAL A 95 1.04 -8.16 -4.21
N ILE A 96 0.45 -7.79 -3.07
CA ILE A 96 0.74 -8.40 -1.76
C ILE A 96 0.05 -9.77 -1.70
N ARG A 97 0.58 -10.74 -2.46
CA ARG A 97 0.05 -12.10 -2.50
C ARG A 97 0.68 -12.94 -1.41
N PHE A 98 -0.16 -13.50 -0.54
CA PHE A 98 0.24 -14.62 0.29
C PHE A 98 0.37 -15.89 -0.55
N VAL A 99 1.33 -16.72 -0.19
CA VAL A 99 1.52 -18.05 -0.78
C VAL A 99 0.33 -18.91 -0.38
N ARG A 100 -0.37 -19.50 -1.35
CA ARG A 100 -1.50 -20.39 -1.08
C ARG A 100 -1.04 -21.60 -0.26
N GLU A 101 -1.89 -22.06 0.65
CA GLU A 101 -1.66 -23.28 1.41
C GLU A 101 -1.25 -24.45 0.49
N GLY A 102 -0.30 -25.26 0.94
CA GLY A 102 0.24 -26.38 0.16
C GLY A 102 1.24 -26.01 -0.93
N THR A 103 1.41 -24.71 -1.25
CA THR A 103 2.43 -24.28 -2.21
C THR A 103 3.81 -24.35 -1.56
N ARG A 104 4.76 -25.01 -2.21
CA ARG A 104 6.16 -25.06 -1.74
C ARG A 104 6.77 -23.67 -1.81
N ALA A 105 7.05 -23.06 -0.65
CA ALA A 105 7.81 -21.82 -0.57
C ALA A 105 9.23 -22.04 -1.12
N THR A 106 9.75 -21.05 -1.86
CA THR A 106 11.16 -21.02 -2.24
C THR A 106 12.01 -20.92 -0.97
N LYS A 107 12.85 -21.94 -0.75
CA LYS A 107 13.72 -21.99 0.43
C LYS A 107 14.77 -20.88 0.31
N SER A 108 14.62 -19.83 1.13
CA SER A 108 15.66 -18.84 1.38
C SER A 108 16.63 -19.38 2.44
N ASN A 109 17.94 -19.30 2.17
CA ASN A 109 18.98 -19.58 3.18
C ASN A 109 19.06 -18.51 4.28
N VAL A 110 18.44 -17.35 4.07
CA VAL A 110 18.28 -16.32 5.09
C VAL A 110 17.05 -16.67 5.93
N LYS A 111 17.24 -16.77 7.25
CA LYS A 111 16.14 -16.88 8.22
C LYS A 111 15.83 -15.49 8.76
N PRO A 112 15.00 -14.67 8.09
CA PRO A 112 14.57 -13.41 8.69
C PRO A 112 13.79 -13.71 9.98
N TYR A 113 13.93 -12.80 10.94
CA TYR A 113 12.96 -12.70 12.03
C TYR A 113 11.58 -12.47 11.41
N SER A 114 10.56 -13.20 11.86
CA SER A 114 9.21 -13.08 11.34
C SER A 114 8.24 -13.32 12.47
N ILE A 115 7.35 -12.35 12.70
CA ILE A 115 6.26 -12.46 13.67
C ILE A 115 5.33 -13.65 13.39
N LEU A 116 5.24 -14.06 12.13
CA LEU A 116 4.41 -15.18 11.69
C LEU A 116 4.96 -16.54 12.12
N LYS A 117 6.24 -16.66 12.51
CA LYS A 117 6.79 -17.91 13.06
C LYS A 117 6.26 -18.25 14.46
N ALA A 118 5.61 -17.31 15.14
CA ALA A 118 5.10 -17.51 16.49
C ALA A 118 3.94 -18.52 16.57
N ALA A 119 3.28 -18.82 15.44
CA ALA A 119 2.15 -19.73 15.36
C ALA A 119 2.08 -20.41 13.99
N SER A 120 1.38 -21.55 13.92
CA SER A 120 1.16 -22.32 12.69
C SER A 120 -0.29 -22.28 12.20
N ASP A 121 -1.21 -21.77 13.01
CA ASP A 121 -2.66 -21.73 12.77
C ASP A 121 -3.16 -20.37 12.26
N TRP A 122 -2.27 -19.54 11.71
CA TRP A 122 -2.64 -18.24 11.18
C TRP A 122 -3.74 -18.35 10.13
N THR A 123 -4.88 -17.75 10.41
CA THR A 123 -5.93 -17.51 9.42
C THR A 123 -5.76 -16.12 8.85
N ILE A 124 -5.76 -16.00 7.52
CA ILE A 124 -5.55 -14.74 6.80
C ILE A 124 -6.85 -14.35 6.09
N MET A 125 -7.29 -13.13 6.33
CA MET A 125 -8.40 -12.49 5.64
C MET A 125 -7.88 -11.24 4.94
N MET A 126 -8.34 -10.99 3.71
CA MET A 126 -7.97 -9.82 2.92
C MET A 126 -9.24 -9.13 2.41
N ASP A 127 -9.32 -7.81 2.54
CA ASP A 127 -10.40 -7.00 1.96
C ASP A 127 -10.00 -6.66 0.53
N THR A 128 -10.49 -7.42 -0.45
CA THR A 128 -10.22 -7.14 -1.86
C THR A 128 -11.49 -6.68 -2.57
N TYR A 129 -11.33 -6.07 -3.74
CA TYR A 129 -12.47 -5.69 -4.59
C TYR A 129 -13.41 -6.88 -4.88
N GLU A 130 -12.86 -8.08 -5.02
CA GLU A 130 -13.63 -9.29 -5.34
C GLU A 130 -14.32 -9.90 -4.11
N LYS A 131 -13.73 -9.72 -2.91
CA LYS A 131 -14.20 -10.36 -1.69
C LYS A 131 -13.96 -9.49 -0.47
N GLN A 132 -15.05 -9.06 0.13
CA GLN A 132 -15.06 -8.47 1.46
C GLN A 132 -15.24 -9.56 2.50
N TYR A 133 -14.49 -9.47 3.61
CA TYR A 133 -14.62 -10.42 4.72
C TYR A 133 -15.43 -9.82 5.88
N LYS A 134 -15.81 -10.69 6.80
CA LYS A 134 -16.31 -10.31 8.12
C LYS A 134 -15.42 -10.97 9.16
N ILE A 135 -15.03 -10.21 10.18
CA ILE A 135 -14.26 -10.75 11.30
C ILE A 135 -15.16 -11.78 12.02
N PRO A 136 -14.66 -12.98 12.34
CA PRO A 136 -15.42 -13.96 13.11
C PRO A 136 -15.84 -13.39 14.47
N GLU A 137 -17.09 -13.62 14.87
CA GLU A 137 -17.66 -13.04 16.11
C GLU A 137 -16.89 -13.46 17.37
N ASP A 138 -16.31 -14.65 17.35
CA ASP A 138 -15.51 -15.19 18.45
C ASP A 138 -14.09 -14.62 18.53
N ILE A 139 -13.67 -13.86 17.52
CA ILE A 139 -12.46 -13.01 17.56
C ILE A 139 -12.84 -11.59 17.99
N CYS A 140 -13.77 -10.95 17.27
CA CYS A 140 -14.24 -9.60 17.55
C CYS A 140 -15.55 -9.33 16.79
N ALA A 141 -16.58 -8.87 17.49
CA ALA A 141 -17.85 -8.48 16.88
C ALA A 141 -17.74 -7.07 16.26
N SER A 142 -16.98 -6.93 15.18
CA SER A 142 -16.76 -5.64 14.50
C SER A 142 -17.08 -5.70 13.01
N ALA A 143 -17.67 -4.62 12.50
CA ALA A 143 -17.88 -4.41 11.06
C ALA A 143 -16.63 -3.83 10.37
N SER A 144 -15.59 -3.47 11.13
CA SER A 144 -14.35 -2.95 10.60
C SER A 144 -13.61 -3.98 9.76
N ARG A 145 -12.97 -3.51 8.68
CA ARG A 145 -12.22 -4.36 7.75
C ARG A 145 -10.90 -3.70 7.39
N PRO A 146 -9.83 -3.97 8.17
CA PRO A 146 -8.47 -3.72 7.71
C PRO A 146 -8.19 -4.43 6.38
N ASP A 147 -7.29 -3.90 5.56
CA ASP A 147 -6.98 -4.50 4.25
C ASP A 147 -6.49 -5.95 4.36
N ILE A 148 -5.71 -6.27 5.41
CA ILE A 148 -5.32 -7.63 5.76
C ILE A 148 -5.49 -7.82 7.26
N PHE A 149 -6.16 -8.90 7.64
CA PHE A 149 -6.40 -9.29 9.02
C PHE A 149 -5.93 -10.72 9.22
N LEU A 150 -4.96 -10.91 10.11
CA LEU A 150 -4.45 -12.22 10.50
C LEU A 150 -4.76 -12.48 11.95
N PHE A 151 -5.16 -13.70 12.28
CA PHE A 151 -5.31 -14.10 13.67
C PHE A 151 -4.88 -15.55 13.88
N SER A 152 -4.38 -15.82 15.08
CA SER A 152 -4.13 -17.16 15.60
C SER A 152 -4.97 -17.34 16.86
N ARG A 153 -5.71 -18.46 16.91
CA ARG A 153 -6.55 -18.82 18.04
C ARG A 153 -5.73 -19.47 19.14
N ILE A 154 -4.65 -20.17 18.76
CA ILE A 154 -3.76 -20.84 19.71
C ILE A 154 -3.01 -19.83 20.56
N ILE A 155 -2.34 -18.85 19.93
CA ILE A 155 -1.56 -17.84 20.67
C ILE A 155 -2.37 -16.59 21.01
N LYS A 156 -3.68 -16.57 20.67
CA LYS A 156 -4.61 -15.45 20.88
C LYS A 156 -4.02 -14.11 20.44
N ARG A 157 -3.54 -14.07 19.19
CA ARG A 157 -2.89 -12.89 18.62
C ARG A 157 -3.56 -12.49 17.33
N VAL A 158 -3.74 -11.19 17.15
CA VAL A 158 -4.23 -10.57 15.92
C VAL A 158 -3.12 -9.68 15.34
N LEU A 159 -3.01 -9.67 14.01
CA LEU A 159 -2.21 -8.72 13.24
C LEU A 159 -3.12 -8.03 12.23
N MET A 160 -3.12 -6.71 12.27
CA MET A 160 -3.83 -5.86 11.32
C MET A 160 -2.81 -5.16 10.44
N ILE A 161 -3.02 -5.23 9.12
CA ILE A 161 -2.19 -4.52 8.15
C ILE A 161 -3.13 -3.68 7.30
N GLU A 162 -2.90 -2.37 7.34
CA GLU A 162 -3.62 -1.40 6.51
C GLU A 162 -2.65 -0.83 5.48
N LEU A 163 -3.02 -0.95 4.21
CA LEU A 163 -2.31 -0.33 3.11
C LEU A 163 -2.80 1.10 2.93
N THR A 164 -1.87 2.00 2.66
CA THR A 164 -2.20 3.36 2.22
C THR A 164 -1.26 3.72 1.08
N VAL A 165 -1.78 4.38 0.05
CA VAL A 165 -1.00 4.85 -1.12
C VAL A 165 -1.07 6.38 -1.19
N PRO A 166 -0.40 7.10 -0.27
CA PRO A 166 -0.48 8.55 -0.19
C PRO A 166 0.59 9.22 -1.08
N TRP A 167 0.50 10.54 -1.20
CA TRP A 167 1.66 11.37 -1.53
C TRP A 167 2.52 11.54 -0.28
N GLU A 168 3.83 11.71 -0.39
CA GLU A 168 4.73 11.70 0.78
C GLU A 168 4.31 12.73 1.84
N THR A 169 3.90 13.93 1.41
CA THR A 169 3.42 14.99 2.30
C THR A 169 2.11 14.67 3.02
N ASN A 170 1.36 13.67 2.56
CA ASN A 170 0.08 13.26 3.14
C ASN A 170 0.23 12.08 4.11
N ILE A 171 1.39 11.41 4.16
CA ILE A 171 1.61 10.21 4.99
C ILE A 171 1.17 10.43 6.45
N PRO A 172 1.61 11.49 7.17
CA PRO A 172 1.27 11.63 8.59
C PRO A 172 -0.23 11.85 8.82
N LYS A 173 -0.86 12.59 7.89
CA LYS A 173 -2.29 12.87 7.92
C LYS A 173 -3.10 11.59 7.71
N ASP A 174 -2.76 10.83 6.67
CA ASP A 174 -3.49 9.62 6.30
C ASP A 174 -3.28 8.52 7.36
N HIS A 175 -2.08 8.42 7.93
CA HIS A 175 -1.80 7.56 9.09
C HIS A 175 -2.74 7.88 10.26
N THR A 176 -2.82 9.15 10.66
CA THR A 176 -3.69 9.58 11.77
C THR A 176 -5.17 9.22 11.50
N ILE A 177 -5.63 9.41 10.27
CA ILE A 177 -7.00 9.03 9.87
C ILE A 177 -7.22 7.52 10.03
N LYS A 178 -6.28 6.68 9.60
CA LYS A 178 -6.40 5.22 9.68
C LYS A 178 -6.31 4.70 11.12
N VAL A 179 -5.40 5.25 11.94
CA VAL A 179 -5.31 4.91 13.36
C VAL A 179 -6.62 5.22 14.07
N ASN A 180 -7.17 6.41 13.85
CA ASN A 180 -8.46 6.79 14.45
C ASN A 180 -9.61 5.91 13.95
N LYS A 181 -9.61 5.52 12.67
CA LYS A 181 -10.63 4.63 12.07
C LYS A 181 -10.70 3.27 12.79
N TYR A 182 -9.56 2.72 13.21
CA TYR A 182 -9.50 1.39 13.81
C TYR A 182 -9.27 1.39 15.32
N TYR A 183 -9.33 2.56 15.96
CA TYR A 183 -9.07 2.70 17.40
C TYR A 183 -9.97 1.80 18.25
N GLU A 184 -11.28 1.81 18.00
CA GLU A 184 -12.25 0.99 18.72
C GLU A 184 -11.95 -0.51 18.55
N LEU A 185 -11.73 -0.95 17.30
CA LEU A 185 -11.37 -2.33 16.99
C LEU A 185 -10.12 -2.78 17.76
N THR A 186 -9.08 -1.94 17.83
CA THR A 186 -7.87 -2.29 18.57
C THR A 186 -8.10 -2.42 20.07
N ASN A 187 -9.00 -1.62 20.65
CA ASN A 187 -9.33 -1.71 22.07
C ASN A 187 -10.14 -2.97 22.39
N GLU A 188 -11.05 -3.39 21.50
CA GLU A 188 -11.82 -4.63 21.66
C GLU A 188 -10.94 -5.89 21.57
N LEU A 189 -9.83 -5.82 20.83
CA LEU A 189 -8.87 -6.90 20.63
C LEU A 189 -7.80 -7.00 21.71
N THR A 190 -7.81 -6.10 22.70
CA THR A 190 -6.83 -6.05 23.81
C THR A 190 -7.20 -7.00 24.92
#